data_AF-A0A2K0UG85-F1
#
_entry.id   AF-A0A2K0UG85-F1
#
_cell.length_a   1.000
_cell.length_b   1.000
_cell.length_c   1.000
_cell.angle_alpha   90.00
_cell.angle_beta   90.00
_cell.angle_gamma   90.00
#
_symmetry.space_group_name_H-M   'P 1'
#
loop_
_entity.id
_entity.type
_entity.pdbx_description
1 polymer ?
#
loop_
_entity_poly.entity_id
_entity_poly.type
_entity_poly.pdbx_seq_one_letter_code
_entity_poly.pdbx_strand_id
1 'polypeptide(L)'
;MSSTQSVQCFGKKKTATAVAHCKVSGKKDEGDVTGLEGGFGRWGCDAGRGLVKVNGRPLSLVQPEILRFKVYEPLLVVGLDKFANVDIRVRVTGGGHTSQIYAIRQAIAKSLIAYYQKYVDEHSKNLLKQALVQFDRTLLVADNRRCEPKKFGGPGARARYQKSYR
;
A
#
# COMPACT_ATOMS: atom_id res chain seq x y z
N MET A 1 12.75 -20.37 -19.23
CA MET A 1 12.72 -19.41 -18.11
C MET A 1 11.28 -18.98 -17.88
N SER A 2 10.57 -19.55 -16.90
CA SER A 2 9.20 -19.11 -16.64
C SER A 2 9.23 -17.83 -15.82
N SER A 3 8.86 -16.71 -16.44
CA SER A 3 8.76 -15.43 -15.75
C SER A 3 7.70 -15.51 -14.66
N THR A 4 8.10 -15.25 -13.42
CA THR A 4 7.20 -15.19 -12.27
C THR A 4 6.21 -14.06 -12.49
N GLN A 5 4.92 -14.38 -12.53
CA GLN A 5 3.87 -13.38 -12.66
C GLN A 5 3.88 -12.49 -11.42
N SER A 6 4.41 -11.27 -11.59
CA SER A 6 4.58 -10.32 -10.50
C SER A 6 4.22 -8.91 -10.94
N VAL A 7 3.69 -8.15 -9.97
CA VAL A 7 3.32 -6.75 -10.13
C VAL A 7 3.82 -5.97 -8.93
N GLN A 8 4.44 -4.83 -9.19
CA GLN A 8 4.84 -3.87 -8.17
C GLN A 8 3.95 -2.63 -8.23
N CYS A 9 3.43 -2.22 -7.08
CA CYS A 9 2.53 -1.08 -6.97
C CYS A 9 2.91 -0.19 -5.79
N PHE A 10 2.54 1.08 -5.88
CA PHE A 10 2.88 2.09 -4.87
C PHE A 10 1.62 2.74 -4.26
N GLY A 11 1.57 2.75 -2.94
CA GLY A 11 0.72 3.61 -2.14
C GLY A 11 1.52 4.80 -1.63
N LYS A 12 0.93 6.00 -1.68
CA LYS A 12 1.59 7.22 -1.15
C LYS A 12 0.59 8.04 -0.36
N LYS A 13 0.91 8.34 0.89
CA LYS A 13 0.15 9.27 1.72
C LYS A 13 1.10 10.20 2.44
N LYS A 14 1.05 11.50 2.10
CA LYS A 14 2.00 12.51 2.61
C LYS A 14 3.45 12.02 2.44
N THR A 15 4.18 11.85 3.53
CA THR A 15 5.58 11.39 3.57
C THR A 15 5.71 9.87 3.66
N ALA A 16 4.63 9.13 3.87
CA ALA A 16 4.65 7.67 3.91
C ALA A 16 4.54 7.09 2.49
N THR A 17 5.40 6.11 2.21
CA THR A 17 5.42 5.35 0.97
C THR A 17 5.28 3.86 1.27
N ALA A 18 4.36 3.20 0.60
CA ALA A 18 4.15 1.76 0.68
C ALA A 18 4.40 1.14 -0.70
N VAL A 19 5.23 0.12 -0.75
CA VAL A 19 5.52 -0.66 -1.96
C VAL A 19 4.88 -2.03 -1.77
N ALA A 20 3.92 -2.39 -2.62
CA ALA A 20 3.30 -3.70 -2.64
C ALA A 20 3.85 -4.52 -3.81
N HIS A 21 4.29 -5.73 -3.50
CA HIS A 21 4.63 -6.76 -4.48
C HIS A 21 3.54 -7.83 -4.45
N CYS A 22 2.86 -8.01 -5.57
CA CYS A 22 1.93 -9.12 -5.80
C CYS A 22 2.64 -10.20 -6.61
N LYS A 23 2.62 -11.43 -6.12
CA LYS A 23 3.04 -12.63 -6.86
C LYS A 23 1.87 -13.62 -6.93
N VAL A 24 1.77 -14.35 -8.03
CA VAL A 24 0.78 -15.42 -8.19
C VAL A 24 1.19 -16.63 -7.35
N SER A 25 0.20 -17.31 -6.76
CA SER A 25 0.34 -18.43 -5.82
C SER A 25 0.98 -19.72 -6.38
N GLY A 26 1.63 -19.68 -7.55
CA GLY A 26 2.19 -20.85 -8.21
C GLY A 26 3.53 -20.59 -8.89
N LYS A 27 4.61 -20.52 -8.12
CA LYS A 27 5.95 -21.06 -8.47
C LYS A 27 6.97 -20.79 -7.36
N LYS A 28 7.68 -21.85 -6.95
CA LYS A 28 8.93 -21.73 -6.19
C LYS A 28 9.95 -21.12 -7.14
N ASP A 29 10.25 -19.83 -6.95
CA ASP A 29 11.46 -19.24 -7.51
C ASP A 29 12.64 -19.66 -6.62
N GLU A 30 13.42 -20.66 -7.07
CA GLU A 30 14.82 -20.79 -6.66
C GLU A 30 15.59 -19.63 -7.32
N GLY A 31 16.07 -18.69 -6.51
CA GLY A 31 16.96 -17.63 -6.98
C GLY A 31 16.35 -16.23 -6.94
N ASP A 32 16.36 -15.63 -5.75
CA ASP A 32 16.51 -14.17 -5.60
C ASP A 32 17.48 -13.96 -4.42
N VAL A 33 18.74 -14.32 -4.67
CA VAL A 33 19.90 -13.97 -3.84
C VAL A 33 20.64 -12.87 -4.58
N THR A 34 20.16 -11.63 -4.48
CA THR A 34 20.93 -10.46 -4.88
C THR A 34 21.12 -9.59 -3.65
N GLY A 35 22.38 -9.50 -3.20
CA GLY A 35 22.79 -8.60 -2.14
C GLY A 35 22.65 -7.15 -2.57
N LEU A 36 22.44 -6.26 -1.60
CA LEU A 36 23.11 -4.97 -1.42
C LEU A 36 22.57 -4.28 -0.16
N GLU A 37 23.42 -3.42 0.40
CA GLU A 37 23.45 -2.86 1.76
C GLU A 37 22.27 -1.95 2.15
N GLY A 38 21.05 -2.50 2.17
CA GLY A 38 19.90 -1.72 2.61
C GLY A 38 18.75 -2.60 3.05
N GLY A 39 18.84 -3.23 4.23
CA GLY A 39 17.69 -3.71 5.00
C GLY A 39 16.62 -4.55 4.26
N PHE A 40 16.96 -5.21 3.14
CA PHE A 40 16.08 -6.16 2.49
C PHE A 40 16.23 -7.53 3.17
N GLY A 41 15.73 -7.61 4.41
CA GLY A 41 15.54 -8.88 5.10
C GLY A 41 14.81 -9.86 4.20
N ARG A 42 15.49 -10.96 3.91
CA ARG A 42 15.14 -12.12 3.07
C ARG A 42 13.70 -12.59 3.36
N TRP A 43 12.82 -12.56 2.35
CA TRP A 43 11.46 -13.12 2.46
C TRP A 43 11.36 -14.38 1.63
N GLY A 44 11.55 -15.53 2.29
CA GLY A 44 11.40 -16.86 1.67
C GLY A 44 10.04 -17.05 0.97
N CYS A 45 10.06 -17.80 -0.11
CA CYS A 45 8.86 -18.21 -0.85
C CYS A 45 8.20 -19.39 -0.12
N ASP A 46 7.31 -19.09 0.83
CA ASP A 46 6.33 -20.07 1.31
C ASP A 46 5.20 -20.15 0.27
N ALA A 47 4.84 -21.38 -0.14
CA ALA A 47 3.81 -21.65 -1.15
C ALA A 47 2.47 -20.98 -0.79
N GLY A 48 1.90 -20.25 -1.76
CA GLY A 48 0.83 -19.28 -1.59
C GLY A 48 -0.56 -19.84 -1.32
N ARG A 49 -1.28 -19.20 -0.38
CA ARG A 49 -2.70 -19.45 -0.01
C ARG A 49 -3.47 -18.13 0.15
N GLY A 50 -3.06 -17.05 -0.53
CA GLY A 50 -3.65 -15.71 -0.36
C GLY A 50 -3.08 -14.96 0.84
N LEU A 51 -1.76 -15.00 1.03
CA LEU A 51 -1.10 -14.47 2.21
C LEU A 51 -0.79 -12.98 2.07
N VAL A 52 -1.32 -12.15 2.98
CA VAL A 52 -1.03 -10.71 3.04
C VAL A 52 -0.10 -10.38 4.21
N LYS A 53 1.09 -9.86 3.91
CA LYS A 53 2.13 -9.48 4.88
C LYS A 53 2.52 -8.00 4.74
N VAL A 54 2.73 -7.31 5.86
CA VAL A 54 3.23 -5.93 5.95
C VAL A 54 4.53 -5.93 6.75
N ASN A 55 5.63 -5.47 6.14
CA ASN A 55 6.97 -5.47 6.75
C ASN A 55 7.35 -6.83 7.38
N GLY A 56 6.83 -7.92 6.80
CA GLY A 56 7.05 -9.27 7.29
C GLY A 56 6.09 -9.83 8.31
N ARG A 57 5.27 -8.98 8.92
CA ARG A 57 4.26 -9.37 9.88
C ARG A 57 2.92 -9.56 9.16
N PRO A 58 2.04 -10.45 9.62
CA PRO A 58 0.69 -10.56 9.09
C PRO A 58 -0.10 -9.27 9.31
N LEU A 59 -1.09 -9.03 8.44
CA LEU A 59 -1.92 -7.81 8.47
C LEU A 59 -2.59 -7.55 9.83
N SER A 60 -2.90 -8.61 10.58
CA SER A 60 -3.55 -8.53 11.90
C SER A 60 -2.69 -7.85 12.97
N LEU A 61 -1.37 -7.81 12.80
CA LEU A 61 -0.45 -7.24 13.78
C LEU A 61 -0.06 -5.79 13.49
N VAL A 62 -0.72 -5.13 12.53
CA VAL A 62 -0.49 -3.70 12.25
C VAL A 62 -0.92 -2.87 13.46
N GLN A 63 -0.05 -2.01 13.97
CA GLN A 63 -0.38 -1.05 15.03
C GLN A 63 -0.65 0.34 14.43
N PRO A 64 -1.54 1.15 15.02
CA PRO A 64 -2.43 0.92 16.16
C PRO A 64 -3.70 0.11 15.81
N GLU A 65 -4.30 -0.53 16.82
CA GLU A 65 -5.38 -1.52 16.63
C GLU A 65 -6.65 -0.93 16.01
N ILE A 66 -7.02 0.28 16.41
CA ILE A 66 -8.23 0.98 15.92
C ILE A 66 -8.19 1.16 14.40
N LEU A 67 -7.00 1.37 13.84
CA LEU A 67 -6.84 1.62 12.41
C LEU A 67 -6.64 0.34 11.58
N ARG A 68 -6.60 -0.84 12.21
CA ARG A 68 -6.54 -2.12 11.49
C ARG A 68 -7.71 -2.29 10.55
N PHE A 69 -8.92 -1.91 10.99
CA PHE A 69 -10.13 -1.96 10.18
C PHE A 69 -9.99 -1.20 8.86
N LYS A 70 -9.27 -0.06 8.86
CA LYS A 70 -9.01 0.72 7.64
C LYS A 70 -8.18 -0.03 6.60
N VAL A 71 -7.31 -0.94 7.03
CA VAL A 71 -6.50 -1.75 6.12
C VAL A 71 -7.29 -2.91 5.52
N TYR A 72 -8.29 -3.43 6.24
CA TYR A 72 -9.15 -4.52 5.78
C TYR A 72 -10.23 -4.08 4.78
N GLU A 73 -10.60 -2.80 4.74
CA GLU A 73 -11.61 -2.27 3.81
C GLU A 73 -11.46 -2.74 2.35
N PRO A 74 -10.29 -2.63 1.68
CA PRO A 74 -10.15 -3.11 0.30
C PRO A 74 -10.35 -4.62 0.15
N LEU A 75 -10.09 -5.43 1.20
CA LEU A 75 -10.38 -6.86 1.17
C LEU A 75 -11.88 -7.13 1.29
N LEU A 76 -12.55 -6.41 2.20
CA LEU A 76 -13.98 -6.55 2.46
C LEU A 76 -14.84 -6.08 1.28
N VAL A 77 -14.47 -4.98 0.62
CA VAL A 77 -15.22 -4.42 -0.52
C VAL A 77 -15.16 -5.33 -1.74
N VAL A 78 -14.03 -5.99 -1.97
CA VAL A 78 -13.82 -6.81 -3.17
C VAL A 78 -14.21 -8.27 -2.98
N GLY A 79 -14.18 -8.77 -1.74
CA GLY A 79 -14.39 -10.17 -1.41
C GLY A 79 -13.07 -10.97 -1.38
N LEU A 80 -13.01 -11.96 -0.49
CA LEU A 80 -11.81 -12.77 -0.24
C LEU A 80 -11.44 -13.68 -1.42
N ASP A 81 -12.43 -14.04 -2.25
CA ASP A 81 -12.26 -14.98 -3.37
C ASP A 81 -11.20 -14.51 -4.37
N LYS A 82 -11.11 -13.19 -4.58
CA LYS A 82 -10.16 -12.58 -5.52
C LYS A 82 -8.73 -12.51 -4.97
N PHE A 83 -8.56 -12.69 -3.67
CA PHE A 83 -7.25 -12.72 -3.01
C PHE A 83 -6.69 -14.14 -2.85
N ALA A 84 -7.51 -15.19 -3.04
CA ALA A 84 -7.06 -16.57 -2.90
C ALA A 84 -5.89 -16.93 -3.85
N ASN A 85 -5.86 -16.29 -5.04
CA ASN A 85 -4.86 -16.57 -6.09
C ASN A 85 -3.61 -15.67 -6.02
N VAL A 86 -3.57 -14.70 -5.11
CA VAL A 86 -2.55 -13.65 -5.09
C VAL A 86 -1.95 -13.48 -3.71
N ASP A 87 -0.62 -13.56 -3.61
CA ASP A 87 0.11 -13.23 -2.39
C ASP A 87 0.59 -11.78 -2.44
N ILE A 88 0.32 -11.02 -1.38
CA ILE A 88 0.62 -9.58 -1.30
C ILE A 88 1.63 -9.31 -0.19
N ARG A 89 2.79 -8.77 -0.57
CA ARG A 89 3.84 -8.35 0.36
C ARG A 89 4.01 -6.84 0.29
N VAL A 90 3.75 -6.16 1.38
CA VAL A 90 3.84 -4.69 1.46
C VAL A 90 5.02 -4.29 2.33
N ARG A 91 5.85 -3.38 1.82
CA ARG A 91 6.90 -2.70 2.58
C ARG A 91 6.55 -1.23 2.74
N VAL A 92 6.72 -0.69 3.94
CA VAL A 92 6.33 0.68 4.24
C VAL A 92 7.49 1.43 4.89
N THR A 93 7.74 2.62 4.39
CA THR A 93 8.82 3.51 4.85
C THR A 93 8.30 4.94 5.02
N GLY A 94 8.84 5.63 6.03
CA GLY A 94 8.56 7.05 6.29
C GLY A 94 7.17 7.32 6.89
N GLY A 95 6.93 8.60 7.21
CA GLY A 95 5.68 9.09 7.81
C GLY A 95 5.40 8.57 9.22
N GLY A 96 4.19 8.85 9.72
CA GLY A 96 3.67 8.31 10.99
C GLY A 96 2.66 7.18 10.77
N HIS A 97 2.22 6.53 11.85
CA HIS A 97 1.35 5.34 11.79
C HIS A 97 0.09 5.54 10.94
N THR A 98 -0.61 6.67 11.11
CA THR A 98 -1.83 6.96 10.33
C THR A 98 -1.54 7.03 8.84
N SER A 99 -0.53 7.80 8.43
CA SER A 99 -0.13 7.92 7.02
C SER A 99 0.33 6.58 6.43
N GLN A 100 1.03 5.75 7.20
CA GLN A 100 1.47 4.43 6.77
C GLN A 100 0.28 3.50 6.48
N ILE A 101 -0.72 3.48 7.35
CA ILE A 101 -1.95 2.67 7.18
C ILE A 101 -2.69 3.06 5.89
N TYR A 102 -2.89 4.36 5.65
CA TYR A 102 -3.52 4.82 4.41
C TYR A 102 -2.69 4.48 3.18
N ALA A 103 -1.35 4.50 3.27
CA ALA A 103 -0.48 4.07 2.18
C ALA A 103 -0.59 2.56 1.92
N ILE A 104 -0.64 1.71 2.96
CA ILE A 104 -0.83 0.25 2.84
C ILE A 104 -2.18 -0.05 2.17
N ARG A 105 -3.25 0.55 2.68
CA ARG A 105 -4.62 0.41 2.16
C ARG A 105 -4.66 0.70 0.65
N GLN A 106 -4.02 1.80 0.25
CA GLN A 106 -3.94 2.20 -1.16
C GLN A 106 -3.08 1.23 -2.00
N ALA A 107 -1.97 0.74 -1.44
CA ALA A 107 -1.08 -0.17 -2.12
C ALA A 107 -1.77 -1.52 -2.40
N ILE A 108 -2.51 -2.07 -1.44
CA ILE A 108 -3.27 -3.32 -1.59
C ILE A 108 -4.30 -3.17 -2.71
N ALA A 109 -5.14 -2.13 -2.67
CA ALA A 109 -6.18 -1.90 -3.69
C ALA A 109 -5.61 -1.77 -5.11
N LYS A 110 -4.54 -0.96 -5.27
CA LYS A 110 -3.87 -0.80 -6.56
C LYS A 110 -3.23 -2.08 -7.06
N SER A 111 -2.62 -2.83 -6.15
CA SER A 111 -1.92 -4.07 -6.48
C SER A 111 -2.85 -5.11 -7.08
N LEU A 112 -4.08 -5.20 -6.56
CA LEU A 112 -5.11 -6.07 -7.12
C LEU A 112 -5.54 -5.62 -8.53
N ILE A 113 -5.86 -4.33 -8.71
CA ILE A 113 -6.26 -3.82 -10.03
C ILE A 113 -5.16 -4.04 -11.08
N ALA A 114 -3.90 -3.79 -10.70
CA ALA A 114 -2.77 -3.95 -11.60
C ALA A 114 -2.50 -5.43 -11.94
N TYR A 115 -2.79 -6.34 -11.01
CA TYR A 115 -2.76 -7.78 -11.27
C TYR A 115 -3.81 -8.19 -12.31
N TYR A 116 -5.07 -7.81 -12.09
CA TYR A 116 -6.16 -8.10 -13.03
C TYR A 116 -5.96 -7.45 -14.39
N GLN A 117 -5.38 -6.24 -14.43
CA GLN A 117 -5.03 -5.56 -15.67
C GLN A 117 -4.01 -6.32 -16.53
N LYS A 118 -3.09 -7.08 -15.90
CA LYS A 118 -1.99 -7.75 -16.61
C LYS A 118 -2.26 -9.22 -16.91
N TYR A 119 -3.03 -9.92 -16.07
CA TYR A 119 -3.08 -11.38 -16.09
C TYR A 119 -4.47 -12.01 -16.21
N VAL A 120 -5.57 -11.24 -16.08
CA VAL A 120 -6.92 -11.80 -16.11
C VAL A 120 -7.74 -11.21 -17.24
N ASP A 121 -8.41 -10.08 -17.03
CA ASP A 121 -9.30 -9.46 -18.02
C ASP A 121 -9.61 -8.00 -17.68
N GLU A 122 -10.00 -7.22 -18.69
CA GLU A 122 -10.28 -5.80 -18.54
C GLU A 122 -11.66 -5.52 -17.94
N HIS A 123 -12.63 -6.40 -18.17
CA HIS A 123 -14.00 -6.22 -17.66
C HIS A 123 -14.04 -6.34 -16.14
N SER A 124 -13.48 -7.41 -15.58
CA SER A 124 -13.41 -7.63 -14.14
C SER A 124 -12.59 -6.54 -13.44
N LYS A 125 -11.51 -6.06 -14.06
CA LYS A 125 -10.75 -4.90 -13.59
C LYS A 125 -11.63 -3.66 -13.48
N ASN A 126 -12.46 -3.37 -14.47
CA ASN A 126 -13.35 -2.21 -14.45
C ASN A 126 -14.43 -2.34 -13.37
N LEU A 127 -14.99 -3.54 -13.18
CA LEU A 127 -15.93 -3.81 -12.08
C LEU A 127 -15.27 -3.56 -10.71
N LEU A 128 -14.04 -4.07 -10.51
CA LEU A 128 -13.28 -3.86 -9.27
C LEU A 128 -12.96 -2.39 -9.03
N LYS A 129 -12.52 -1.70 -10.07
CA LYS A 129 -12.20 -0.28 -10.02
C LYS A 129 -13.45 0.53 -9.65
N GLN A 130 -14.60 0.22 -10.25
CA GLN A 130 -15.86 0.89 -9.95
C GLN A 130 -16.30 0.64 -8.50
N ALA A 131 -16.26 -0.61 -8.02
CA ALA A 131 -16.60 -0.94 -6.63
C ALA A 131 -15.70 -0.20 -5.62
N LEU A 132 -14.39 -0.15 -5.86
CA LEU A 132 -13.44 0.55 -5.00
C LEU A 132 -13.63 2.08 -5.03
N VAL A 133 -13.90 2.67 -6.20
CA VAL A 133 -14.16 4.12 -6.34
C VAL A 133 -15.48 4.51 -5.69
N GLN A 134 -16.51 3.67 -5.84
CA GLN A 134 -17.82 3.89 -5.24
C GLN A 134 -17.74 3.91 -3.72
N PHE A 135 -16.92 3.04 -3.12
CA PHE A 135 -16.67 3.07 -1.68
C PHE A 135 -15.83 4.28 -1.28
N ASP A 136 -14.64 4.44 -1.86
CA ASP A 136 -13.72 5.54 -1.53
C ASP A 136 -12.69 5.78 -2.64
N ARG A 137 -12.77 6.96 -3.26
CA ARG A 137 -11.81 7.42 -4.29
C ARG A 137 -10.34 7.37 -3.81
N THR A 138 -10.09 7.56 -2.52
CA THR A 138 -8.73 7.62 -1.96
C THR A 138 -8.02 6.26 -1.91
N LEU A 139 -8.75 5.16 -2.12
CA LEU A 139 -8.18 3.81 -2.29
C LEU A 139 -7.32 3.69 -3.55
N LEU A 140 -7.65 4.46 -4.59
CA LEU A 140 -6.93 4.42 -5.86
C LEU A 140 -6.14 5.69 -6.09
N VAL A 141 -6.74 6.86 -5.87
CA VAL A 141 -6.07 8.14 -6.11
C VAL A 141 -5.42 8.62 -4.82
N ALA A 142 -4.13 8.99 -4.88
CA ALA A 142 -3.43 9.51 -3.71
C ALA A 142 -3.95 10.91 -3.38
N ASP A 143 -4.04 11.21 -2.09
CA ASP A 143 -4.36 12.54 -1.61
C ASP A 143 -3.26 13.54 -2.01
N ASN A 144 -3.65 14.62 -2.69
CA ASN A 144 -2.73 15.62 -3.22
C ASN A 144 -2.21 16.61 -2.15
N ARG A 145 -2.81 16.62 -0.95
CA ARG A 145 -2.50 17.60 0.10
C ARG A 145 -1.05 17.46 0.60
N ARG A 146 -0.34 18.59 0.68
CA ARG A 146 1.05 18.73 1.19
C ARG A 146 1.14 19.86 2.21
N CYS A 147 2.12 19.79 3.10
CA CYS A 147 2.37 20.86 4.07
C CYS A 147 2.92 22.08 3.34
N GLU A 148 2.25 23.23 3.49
CA GLU A 148 2.75 24.51 3.00
C GLU A 148 4.07 24.87 3.73
N PRO A 149 5.08 25.41 3.03
CA PRO A 149 6.32 25.86 3.66
C PRO A 149 6.09 26.94 4.72
N LYS A 150 6.90 26.94 5.78
CA LYS A 150 6.92 28.02 6.80
C LYS A 150 7.31 29.36 6.16
N LYS A 151 6.67 30.44 6.58
CA LYS A 151 7.01 31.81 6.20
C LYS A 151 7.65 32.54 7.38
N PHE A 152 8.48 33.55 7.11
CA PHE A 152 9.12 34.36 8.16
C PHE A 152 8.07 35.12 9.00
N GLY A 153 8.43 35.63 10.18
CA GLY A 153 7.51 36.47 10.99
C GLY A 153 6.39 35.69 11.69
N GLY A 154 6.56 34.39 11.89
CA GLY A 154 5.68 33.57 12.71
C GLY A 154 6.10 32.11 12.78
N PRO A 155 5.41 31.28 13.58
CA PRO A 155 5.79 29.88 13.77
C PRO A 155 5.39 28.98 12.60
N GLY A 156 4.39 29.36 11.79
CA GLY A 156 3.80 28.49 10.75
C GLY A 156 3.77 29.09 9.35
N ALA A 157 3.10 28.39 8.42
CA ALA A 157 2.91 28.87 7.05
C ALA A 157 2.08 30.17 6.99
N ARG A 158 1.05 30.27 7.85
CA ARG A 158 0.10 31.41 7.89
C ARG A 158 0.07 32.14 9.23
N ALA A 159 0.44 31.48 10.32
CA ALA A 159 0.48 32.08 11.65
C ALA A 159 1.58 33.15 11.73
N ARG A 160 1.27 34.31 12.30
CA ARG A 160 2.21 35.43 12.54
C ARG A 160 2.42 35.64 14.03
N TYR A 161 3.58 36.16 14.42
CA TYR A 161 3.80 36.58 15.80
C TYR A 161 2.91 37.77 16.17
N GLN A 162 2.50 37.83 17.43
CA GLN A 162 1.68 38.91 17.96
C GLN A 162 2.48 40.23 17.94
N LYS A 163 1.83 41.33 17.54
CA LYS A 163 2.43 42.67 17.55
C LYS A 163 2.19 43.34 18.92
N SER A 164 3.18 44.10 19.39
CA SER A 164 3.06 45.02 20.52
C SER A 164 3.22 46.46 20.03
N TYR A 165 2.37 47.38 20.47
CA TYR A 165 2.28 48.76 19.97
C TYR A 165 2.62 49.83 21.03
N ARG A 166 3.30 49.43 22.11
CA ARG A 166 3.70 50.35 23.17
C ARG A 166 4.93 51.15 22.79
#